data_AF-A0A3R6YY68-F1
#
_entry.id   AF-A0A3R6YY68-F1
#
_cell.length_a   1.000
_cell.length_b   1.000
_cell.length_c   1.000
_cell.angle_alpha   90.00
_cell.angle_beta   90.00
_cell.angle_gamma   90.00
#
_symmetry.space_group_name_H-M   'P 1'
#
loop_
_entity.id
_entity.type
_entity.pdbx_description
1 polymer ?
#
loop_
_entity_poly.entity_id
_entity_poly.type
_entity_poly.pdbx_seq_one_letter_code
_entity_poly.pdbx_strand_id
1 'polypeptide(L)'
;MPGASPRQPSATSVYLTTLFKGPTIVLAIARHGLSGLFYAAVYAVYKLANQKDLRSVQAFAPVVVGPIMGALALLHIYGLAWTVLLVRCRTTPRRKASFIPTVFVSPLKVHLSQPAQLIIFHSIDVVCQSYQAYRMSYYLVDRRYAITFAMVVSAYCLITPWFLFAKHAVARRSLVLLLNNCLGLVLNSIFPIFLFLIQALKLVILDRKFQNDDKFVTVSLLVGRYLMVTSPTDLISKIVMQCLSCLSIRRLVQSVTNPMPK
;
A
#
# COMPACT_ATOMS: atom_id res chain seq x y z
N MET A 1 -2.26 -45.31 20.78
CA MET A 1 -2.10 -43.84 20.79
C MET A 1 -3.44 -43.18 20.51
N PRO A 2 -4.09 -42.51 21.48
CA PRO A 2 -5.36 -41.84 21.25
C PRO A 2 -5.13 -40.55 20.45
N GLY A 3 -5.81 -40.43 19.31
CA GLY A 3 -5.75 -39.28 18.44
C GLY A 3 -6.19 -38.01 19.16
N ALA A 4 -5.35 -36.98 19.11
CA ALA A 4 -5.67 -35.66 19.63
C ALA A 4 -6.92 -35.12 18.93
N SER A 5 -8.02 -35.00 19.68
CA SER A 5 -9.24 -34.34 19.22
C SER A 5 -8.90 -32.91 18.79
N PRO A 6 -9.36 -32.44 17.62
CA PRO A 6 -9.04 -31.09 17.16
C PRO A 6 -9.64 -30.06 18.12
N ARG A 7 -8.78 -29.30 18.81
CA ARG A 7 -9.17 -28.20 19.71
C ARG A 7 -10.14 -27.27 18.98
N GLN A 8 -11.37 -27.16 19.49
CA GLN A 8 -12.37 -26.26 18.94
C GLN A 8 -11.90 -24.81 19.09
N PRO A 9 -12.11 -23.95 18.07
CA PRO A 9 -11.79 -22.53 18.19
C PRO A 9 -12.61 -21.92 19.33
N SER A 10 -11.95 -21.16 20.21
CA SER A 10 -12.65 -20.45 21.29
C SER A 10 -13.73 -19.52 20.70
N ALA A 11 -14.89 -19.42 21.37
CA ALA A 11 -15.97 -18.52 20.96
C ALA A 11 -15.47 -17.08 20.74
N THR A 12 -14.51 -16.63 21.55
CA THR A 12 -13.82 -15.34 21.42
C THR A 12 -13.07 -15.18 20.09
N SER A 13 -12.40 -16.23 19.60
CA SER A 13 -11.70 -16.19 18.30
C SER A 13 -12.67 -16.06 17.13
N VAL A 14 -13.83 -16.72 17.21
CA VAL A 14 -14.87 -16.66 16.17
C VAL A 14 -15.53 -15.28 16.14
N TYR A 15 -15.83 -14.72 17.31
CA TYR A 15 -16.38 -13.38 17.45
C TYR A 15 -15.44 -12.31 16.89
N LEU A 16 -14.16 -12.33 17.28
CA LEU A 16 -13.17 -11.36 16.80
C LEU A 16 -12.96 -11.45 15.27
N THR A 17 -12.93 -12.66 14.71
CA THR A 17 -12.77 -12.84 13.26
C THR A 17 -13.96 -12.25 12.50
N THR A 18 -15.17 -12.42 13.03
CA THR A 18 -16.39 -11.84 12.45
C THR A 18 -16.38 -10.31 12.53
N LEU A 19 -15.97 -9.75 13.67
CA LEU A 19 -15.87 -8.30 13.89
C LEU A 19 -14.89 -7.63 12.92
N PHE A 20 -13.71 -8.22 12.69
CA PHE A 20 -12.69 -7.64 11.81
C PHE A 20 -12.94 -7.86 10.32
N LYS A 21 -13.92 -8.69 9.93
CA LYS A 21 -14.17 -9.06 8.53
C LYS A 21 -14.59 -7.89 7.66
N GLY A 22 -15.60 -7.14 8.08
CA GLY A 22 -16.09 -5.97 7.35
C GLY A 22 -14.99 -4.93 7.13
N PRO A 23 -14.37 -4.40 8.22
CA PRO A 23 -13.31 -3.40 8.12
C PRO A 23 -12.12 -3.86 7.27
N THR A 24 -11.72 -5.12 7.40
CA THR A 24 -10.63 -5.71 6.61
C THR A 24 -10.91 -5.70 5.12
N ILE A 25 -12.12 -6.11 4.71
CA ILE A 25 -12.49 -6.17 3.29
C ILE A 25 -12.58 -4.76 2.71
N VAL A 26 -13.23 -3.83 3.41
CA VAL A 26 -13.33 -2.43 2.97
C VAL A 26 -11.94 -1.82 2.82
N LEU A 27 -11.06 -2.03 3.79
CA LEU A 27 -9.67 -1.53 3.74
C LEU A 27 -8.89 -2.15 2.58
N ALA A 28 -9.03 -3.46 2.34
CA ALA A 28 -8.36 -4.14 1.23
C ALA A 28 -8.82 -3.60 -0.13
N ILE A 29 -10.13 -3.43 -0.32
CA ILE A 29 -10.72 -2.86 -1.54
C ILE A 29 -10.24 -1.42 -1.73
N ALA A 30 -10.34 -0.58 -0.70
CA ALA A 30 -9.91 0.81 -0.76
C ALA A 30 -8.43 0.92 -1.11
N ARG A 31 -7.58 0.09 -0.50
CA ARG A 31 -6.13 0.13 -0.71
C ARG A 31 -5.72 -0.35 -2.10
N HIS A 32 -6.30 -1.44 -2.61
CA HIS A 32 -6.05 -1.85 -4.00
C HIS A 32 -6.62 -0.85 -5.00
N GLY A 33 -7.84 -0.33 -4.78
CA GLY A 33 -8.47 0.64 -5.67
C GLY A 33 -7.70 1.94 -5.77
N LEU A 34 -7.38 2.58 -4.64
CA LEU A 34 -6.66 3.85 -4.60
C LEU A 34 -5.24 3.73 -5.15
N SER A 35 -4.50 2.67 -4.76
CA SER A 35 -3.14 2.46 -5.28
C SER A 35 -3.15 2.15 -6.78
N GLY A 36 -4.07 1.31 -7.24
CA GLY A 36 -4.23 0.99 -8.66
C GLY A 36 -4.53 2.23 -9.49
N LEU A 37 -5.46 3.08 -9.02
CA LEU A 37 -5.79 4.35 -9.67
C LEU A 37 -4.58 5.29 -9.72
N PHE A 38 -3.86 5.44 -8.60
CA PHE A 38 -2.68 6.30 -8.52
C PHE A 38 -1.60 5.87 -9.52
N TYR A 39 -1.21 4.59 -9.52
CA TYR A 39 -0.19 4.10 -10.45
C TYR A 39 -0.65 4.11 -11.91
N ALA A 40 -1.95 3.94 -12.18
CA ALA A 40 -2.51 4.09 -13.52
C ALA A 40 -2.42 5.55 -13.99
N ALA A 41 -2.70 6.51 -13.12
CA ALA A 41 -2.52 7.93 -13.42
C ALA A 41 -1.04 8.27 -13.68
N VAL A 42 -0.11 7.78 -12.85
CA VAL A 42 1.33 7.97 -13.07
C VAL A 42 1.77 7.35 -14.39
N TYR A 43 1.32 6.13 -14.71
CA TYR A 43 1.56 5.48 -16.01
C TYR A 43 1.06 6.35 -17.17
N ALA A 44 -0.16 6.88 -17.07
CA ALA A 44 -0.72 7.77 -18.08
C ALA A 44 0.13 9.03 -18.25
N VAL A 45 0.65 9.63 -17.17
CA VAL A 45 1.58 10.77 -17.26
C VAL A 45 2.86 10.37 -18.01
N TYR A 46 3.49 9.24 -17.69
CA TYR A 46 4.69 8.77 -18.43
C TYR A 46 4.42 8.50 -19.91
N LYS A 47 3.17 8.13 -20.28
CA LYS A 47 2.79 7.84 -21.67
C LYS A 47 2.37 9.07 -22.46
N LEU A 48 1.69 10.02 -21.82
CA LEU A 48 1.04 11.16 -22.46
C LEU A 48 1.85 12.46 -22.37
N ALA A 49 2.72 12.60 -21.37
CA ALA A 49 3.52 13.80 -21.20
C ALA A 49 4.61 13.92 -22.26
N ASN A 50 4.90 15.15 -22.67
CA ASN A 50 6.00 15.42 -23.60
C ASN A 50 7.35 15.18 -22.93
N GLN A 51 8.38 14.90 -23.73
CA GLN A 51 9.75 14.71 -23.23
C GLN A 51 10.27 15.95 -22.47
N LYS A 52 9.85 17.16 -22.86
CA LYS A 52 10.22 18.40 -22.15
C LYS A 52 9.64 18.43 -20.74
N ASP A 53 8.38 18.03 -20.58
CA ASP A 53 7.68 18.02 -19.29
C ASP A 53 8.24 16.92 -18.38
N LEU A 54 8.56 15.75 -18.94
CA LEU A 54 9.21 14.68 -18.19
C LEU A 54 10.62 15.07 -17.72
N ARG A 55 11.36 15.83 -18.51
CA ARG A 55 12.68 16.36 -18.12
C ARG A 55 12.57 17.44 -17.03
N SER A 56 11.56 18.30 -17.08
CA SER A 56 11.39 19.37 -16.07
C SER A 56 11.12 18.80 -14.67
N VAL A 57 10.36 17.69 -14.60
CA VAL A 57 10.12 16.91 -13.37
C VAL A 57 11.21 15.87 -13.08
N GLN A 58 12.34 15.91 -13.78
CA GLN A 58 13.49 15.02 -13.58
C GLN A 58 13.13 13.52 -13.63
N ALA A 59 12.20 13.14 -14.51
CA ALA A 59 11.76 11.75 -14.63
C ALA A 59 12.92 10.83 -15.07
N PHE A 60 13.27 9.88 -14.22
CA PHE A 60 14.28 8.87 -14.46
C PHE A 60 13.77 7.83 -15.47
N ALA A 61 14.57 7.57 -16.52
CA ALA A 61 14.34 6.52 -17.52
C ALA A 61 12.86 6.30 -17.90
N PRO A 62 12.15 7.31 -18.44
CA PRO A 62 10.68 7.30 -18.57
C PRO A 62 10.14 6.15 -19.42
N VAL A 63 10.92 5.71 -20.43
CA VAL A 63 10.58 4.57 -21.30
C VAL A 63 10.49 3.26 -20.51
N VAL A 64 11.29 3.10 -19.45
CA VAL A 64 11.33 1.89 -18.61
C VAL A 64 10.42 2.03 -17.40
N VAL A 65 10.47 3.20 -16.73
CA VAL A 65 9.69 3.44 -15.51
C VAL A 65 8.18 3.45 -15.80
N GLY A 66 7.74 4.02 -16.92
CA GLY A 66 6.33 4.03 -17.30
C GLY A 66 5.71 2.63 -17.28
N PRO A 67 6.21 1.67 -18.08
CA PRO A 67 5.75 0.28 -18.05
C PRO A 67 5.76 -0.36 -16.65
N ILE A 68 6.77 -0.08 -15.83
CA ILE A 68 6.83 -0.59 -14.45
C ILE A 68 5.67 -0.04 -13.61
N MET A 69 5.35 1.26 -13.73
CA MET A 69 4.17 1.84 -13.05
C MET A 69 2.87 1.23 -13.54
N GLY A 70 2.75 0.96 -14.84
CA GLY A 70 1.64 0.22 -15.42
C GLY A 70 1.50 -1.20 -14.83
N ALA A 71 2.61 -1.92 -14.68
CA ALA A 71 2.64 -3.24 -14.07
C ALA A 71 2.22 -3.21 -12.59
N LEU A 72 2.64 -2.20 -11.82
CA LEU A 72 2.18 -1.98 -10.44
C LEU A 72 0.67 -1.70 -10.39
N ALA A 73 0.13 -0.88 -11.30
CA ALA A 73 -1.31 -0.67 -11.42
C ALA A 73 -2.06 -1.99 -11.68
N LEU A 74 -1.60 -2.80 -12.63
CA LEU A 74 -2.18 -4.12 -12.93
C LEU A 74 -2.10 -5.07 -11.73
N LEU A 75 -1.00 -5.05 -10.97
CA LEU A 75 -0.85 -5.84 -9.74
C LEU A 75 -1.94 -5.49 -8.72
N HIS A 76 -2.26 -4.20 -8.55
CA HIS A 76 -3.33 -3.76 -7.66
C HIS A 76 -4.73 -4.09 -8.20
N ILE A 77 -4.97 -3.96 -9.51
CA ILE A 77 -6.24 -4.37 -10.14
C ILE A 77 -6.47 -5.87 -9.97
N TYR A 78 -5.43 -6.68 -10.18
CA TYR A 78 -5.47 -8.12 -9.92
C TYR A 78 -5.77 -8.41 -8.44
N GLY A 79 -5.11 -7.71 -7.51
CA GLY A 79 -5.37 -7.84 -6.07
C GLY A 79 -6.80 -7.47 -5.68
N LEU A 80 -7.37 -6.43 -6.30
CA LEU A 80 -8.77 -6.03 -6.13
C LEU A 80 -9.71 -7.12 -6.64
N ALA A 81 -9.52 -7.58 -7.87
CA ALA A 81 -10.32 -8.64 -8.47
C ALA A 81 -10.27 -9.91 -7.62
N TRP A 82 -9.08 -10.32 -7.17
CA TRP A 82 -8.91 -11.46 -6.27
C TRP A 82 -9.67 -11.28 -4.95
N THR A 83 -9.61 -10.10 -4.34
CA THR A 83 -10.32 -9.81 -3.07
C THR A 83 -11.84 -9.89 -3.27
N VAL A 84 -12.36 -9.28 -4.34
CA VAL A 84 -13.79 -9.31 -4.66
C VAL A 84 -14.27 -10.73 -4.98
N LEU A 85 -13.52 -11.47 -5.79
CA LEU A 85 -13.83 -12.87 -6.12
C LEU A 85 -13.81 -13.75 -4.87
N LEU A 86 -12.82 -13.61 -3.98
CA LEU A 86 -12.74 -14.38 -2.75
C LEU A 86 -13.95 -14.14 -1.83
N VAL A 87 -14.42 -12.90 -1.74
CA VAL A 87 -15.61 -12.54 -0.95
C VAL A 87 -16.88 -13.11 -1.59
N ARG A 88 -17.03 -13.02 -2.92
CA ARG A 88 -18.21 -13.50 -3.66
C ARG A 88 -18.30 -15.02 -3.81
N CYS A 89 -17.19 -15.71 -4.04
CA CYS A 89 -17.17 -17.17 -4.24
C CYS A 89 -17.40 -17.98 -2.96
N ARG A 90 -17.39 -17.34 -1.78
CA ARG A 90 -17.69 -18.00 -0.50
C ARG A 90 -19.13 -17.84 -0.03
N THR A 91 -19.92 -16.97 -0.67
CA THR A 91 -21.38 -16.95 -0.50
C THR A 91 -22.06 -18.06 -1.31
N THR A 92 -21.35 -18.73 -2.22
CA THR A 92 -21.82 -19.91 -2.95
C THR A 92 -21.26 -21.20 -2.32
N PRO A 93 -22.08 -22.25 -2.12
CA PRO A 93 -21.63 -23.46 -1.46
C PRO A 93 -20.65 -24.25 -2.34
N ARG A 94 -19.42 -24.38 -1.83
CA ARG A 94 -18.53 -25.55 -1.99
C ARG A 94 -18.29 -26.06 -3.43
N ARG A 95 -17.86 -25.22 -4.36
CA ARG A 95 -16.98 -25.69 -5.44
C ARG A 95 -15.54 -25.37 -5.10
N LYS A 96 -14.72 -26.42 -5.00
CA LYS A 96 -13.27 -26.34 -4.77
C LYS A 96 -12.66 -25.45 -5.85
N ALA A 97 -12.47 -24.17 -5.56
CA ALA A 97 -11.82 -23.25 -6.46
C ALA A 97 -10.30 -23.54 -6.41
N SER A 98 -9.85 -24.42 -7.30
CA SER A 98 -8.43 -24.61 -7.63
C SER A 98 -7.82 -23.41 -8.38
N PHE A 99 -8.56 -22.31 -8.50
CA PHE A 99 -8.20 -21.09 -9.22
C PHE A 99 -7.44 -20.07 -8.36
N ILE A 100 -6.63 -20.52 -7.39
CA ILE A 100 -5.72 -19.62 -6.67
C ILE A 100 -4.32 -19.88 -7.21
N PRO A 101 -3.83 -19.09 -8.18
CA PRO A 101 -2.43 -19.14 -8.55
C PRO A 101 -1.62 -18.70 -7.33
N THR A 102 -0.96 -19.65 -6.70
CA THR A 102 0.02 -19.50 -5.62
C THR A 102 1.32 -18.88 -6.15
N VAL A 103 1.25 -17.82 -6.96
CA VAL A 103 2.44 -17.26 -7.64
C VAL A 103 3.37 -16.49 -6.69
N PHE A 104 2.91 -16.16 -5.48
CA PHE A 104 3.74 -15.54 -4.44
C PHE A 104 3.58 -16.22 -3.08
N VAL A 105 3.62 -17.55 -3.05
CA VAL A 105 3.96 -18.25 -1.80
C VAL A 105 5.44 -17.93 -1.56
N SER A 106 5.68 -16.87 -0.80
CA SER A 106 7.02 -16.40 -0.46
C SER A 106 7.92 -17.60 -0.11
N PRO A 107 9.04 -17.83 -0.82
CA PRO A 107 9.97 -18.93 -0.54
C PRO A 107 10.53 -18.86 0.89
N LEU A 108 10.41 -17.70 1.55
CA LEU A 108 10.76 -17.50 2.96
C LEU A 108 9.92 -18.30 3.96
N LYS A 109 8.77 -18.86 3.56
CA LYS A 109 7.99 -19.76 4.44
C LYS A 109 8.78 -21.00 4.87
N VAL A 110 9.78 -21.40 4.10
CA VAL A 110 10.58 -22.60 4.39
C VAL A 110 11.69 -22.33 5.42
N HIS A 111 12.14 -21.08 5.58
CA HIS A 111 13.37 -20.78 6.35
C HIS A 111 13.16 -19.87 7.58
N LEU A 112 12.07 -19.11 7.69
CA LEU A 112 11.88 -18.11 8.77
C LEU A 112 10.57 -18.28 9.56
N SER A 113 10.64 -18.08 10.87
CA SER A 113 9.47 -18.05 11.76
C SER A 113 8.53 -16.87 11.40
N GLN A 114 7.22 -17.07 11.54
CA GLN A 114 6.21 -16.05 11.18
C GLN A 114 6.43 -14.68 11.84
N PRO A 115 6.83 -14.57 13.13
CA PRO A 115 7.12 -13.29 13.75
C PRO A 115 8.34 -12.59 13.14
N ALA A 116 9.40 -13.33 12.82
CA ALA A 116 10.61 -12.78 12.20
C ALA A 116 10.30 -12.18 10.82
N GLN A 117 9.46 -12.85 10.02
CA GLN A 117 9.02 -12.30 8.73
C GLN A 117 8.26 -10.97 8.88
N LEU A 118 7.43 -10.85 9.92
CA LEU A 118 6.64 -9.64 10.17
C LEU A 118 7.56 -8.46 10.54
N ILE A 119 8.56 -8.72 11.39
CA ILE A 119 9.55 -7.72 11.80
C ILE A 119 10.36 -7.27 10.58
N ILE A 120 10.89 -8.21 9.78
CA ILE A 120 11.69 -7.88 8.60
C ILE A 120 10.90 -7.05 7.61
N PHE A 121 9.65 -7.44 7.29
CA PHE A 121 8.83 -6.68 6.36
C PHE A 121 8.47 -5.30 6.89
N HIS A 122 8.18 -5.18 8.19
CA HIS A 122 7.95 -3.89 8.81
C HIS A 122 9.20 -3.01 8.78
N SER A 123 10.38 -3.55 9.09
CA SER A 123 11.64 -2.80 9.03
C SER A 123 11.94 -2.30 7.62
N ILE A 124 11.75 -3.14 6.59
CA ILE A 124 11.93 -2.73 5.19
C ILE A 124 10.93 -1.62 4.83
N ASP A 125 9.65 -1.77 5.19
CA ASP A 125 8.62 -0.75 4.96
C ASP A 125 8.99 0.57 5.65
N VAL A 126 9.47 0.54 6.90
CA VAL A 126 9.91 1.73 7.65
C VAL A 126 11.10 2.42 6.96
N VAL A 127 12.10 1.66 6.48
CA VAL A 127 13.25 2.23 5.76
C VAL A 127 12.77 2.92 4.47
N CYS A 128 11.92 2.25 3.68
CA CYS A 128 11.39 2.84 2.46
C CYS A 128 10.51 4.09 2.74
N GLN A 129 9.67 4.05 3.77
CA GLN A 129 8.83 5.19 4.17
C GLN A 129 9.66 6.35 4.72
N SER A 130 10.74 6.08 5.44
CA SER A 130 11.67 7.10 5.93
C SER A 130 12.38 7.79 4.76
N TYR A 131 12.81 7.02 3.75
CA TYR A 131 13.34 7.58 2.51
C TYR A 131 12.31 8.46 1.79
N GLN A 132 11.06 8.02 1.70
CA GLN A 132 9.98 8.85 1.12
C GLN A 132 9.72 10.11 1.95
N ALA A 133 9.77 10.04 3.29
CA ALA A 133 9.64 11.20 4.17
C ALA A 133 10.76 12.22 3.95
N TYR A 134 12.01 11.75 3.79
CA TYR A 134 13.14 12.60 3.43
C TYR A 134 12.90 13.30 2.09
N ARG A 135 12.55 12.56 1.04
CA ARG A 135 12.23 13.17 -0.26
C ARG A 135 11.12 14.20 -0.14
N MET A 136 10.13 13.89 0.69
CA MET A 136 8.99 14.74 0.91
C MET A 136 9.37 16.06 1.57
N SER A 137 10.27 16.02 2.55
CA SER A 137 10.86 17.21 3.16
C SER A 137 11.70 18.05 2.18
N TYR A 138 12.29 17.40 1.18
CA TYR A 138 13.14 18.05 0.18
C TYR A 138 12.32 18.72 -0.94
N TYR A 139 11.26 18.07 -1.42
CA TYR A 139 10.48 18.54 -2.56
C TYR A 139 9.27 19.38 -2.17
N LEU A 140 8.67 19.21 -0.99
CA LEU A 140 7.54 20.05 -0.62
C LEU A 140 7.94 21.41 -0.11
N VAL A 141 7.38 22.44 -0.74
CA VAL A 141 7.52 23.83 -0.31
C VAL A 141 6.73 24.10 0.98
N ASP A 142 5.55 23.50 1.14
CA ASP A 142 4.73 23.69 2.35
C ASP A 142 5.14 22.70 3.44
N ARG A 143 5.74 23.23 4.50
CA ARG A 143 6.22 22.49 5.67
C ARG A 143 5.12 21.70 6.37
N ARG A 144 3.85 22.15 6.28
CA ARG A 144 2.71 21.48 6.94
C ARG A 144 2.51 20.06 6.42
N TYR A 145 2.61 19.86 5.11
CA TYR A 145 2.46 18.54 4.51
C TYR A 145 3.63 17.62 4.90
N ALA A 146 4.87 18.12 4.88
CA ALA A 146 6.04 17.34 5.28
C ALA A 146 5.98 16.93 6.77
N ILE A 147 5.58 17.85 7.66
CA ILE A 147 5.37 17.56 9.09
C ILE A 147 4.28 16.51 9.28
N THR A 148 3.12 16.67 8.64
CA THR A 148 2.02 15.71 8.76
C THR A 148 2.46 14.32 8.30
N PHE A 149 3.19 14.22 7.18
CA PHE A 149 3.72 12.94 6.71
C PHE A 149 4.69 12.31 7.71
N ALA A 150 5.66 13.08 8.21
CA ALA A 150 6.64 12.60 9.20
C ALA A 150 5.97 12.16 10.51
N MET A 151 4.93 12.87 10.96
CA MET A 151 4.14 12.48 12.13
C MET A 151 3.43 11.15 11.91
N VAL A 152 2.84 10.92 10.74
CA VAL A 152 2.18 9.64 10.42
C VAL A 152 3.20 8.51 10.29
N VAL A 153 4.38 8.74 9.70
CA VAL A 153 5.47 7.75 9.66
C VAL A 153 5.96 7.42 11.06
N SER A 154 6.13 8.42 11.92
CA SER A 154 6.54 8.23 13.32
C SER A 154 5.50 7.41 14.09
N ALA A 155 4.22 7.75 13.93
CA ALA A 155 3.13 6.97 14.49
C ALA A 155 3.14 5.52 13.96
N TYR A 156 3.37 5.31 12.67
CA TYR A 156 3.50 3.97 12.09
C TYR A 156 4.63 3.15 12.72
N CYS A 157 5.78 3.77 12.97
CA CYS A 157 6.93 3.12 13.61
C CYS A 157 6.69 2.80 15.10
N LEU A 158 5.93 3.63 15.82
CA LEU A 158 5.71 3.47 17.27
C LEU A 158 4.51 2.57 17.58
N ILE A 159 3.42 2.73 16.83
CA ILE A 159 2.16 2.04 17.06
C ILE A 159 2.30 0.57 16.70
N THR A 160 2.91 0.25 15.55
CA THR A 160 2.98 -1.15 15.04
C THR A 160 3.67 -2.11 16.03
N PRO A 161 4.83 -1.77 16.64
CA PRO A 161 5.47 -2.62 17.64
C PRO A 161 4.69 -2.73 18.95
N TRP A 162 3.97 -1.69 19.37
CA TRP A 162 3.22 -1.72 20.64
C TRP A 162 2.15 -2.81 20.65
N PHE A 163 1.53 -3.08 19.51
CA PHE A 163 0.55 -4.15 19.37
C PHE A 163 1.16 -5.56 19.40
N LEU A 164 2.50 -5.70 19.32
CA LEU A 164 3.15 -7.00 19.51
C LEU A 164 3.01 -7.55 20.94
N PHE A 165 2.72 -6.68 21.91
CA PHE A 165 2.51 -7.03 23.32
C PHE A 165 1.09 -7.48 23.66
N ALA A 166 0.17 -7.51 22.69
CA ALA A 166 -1.20 -7.98 22.94
C ALA A 166 -1.24 -9.47 23.36
N LYS A 167 -1.93 -9.77 24.47
CA LYS A 167 -1.98 -11.10 25.11
C LYS A 167 -2.56 -12.21 24.21
N HIS A 168 -3.53 -11.88 23.35
CA HIS A 168 -4.15 -12.85 22.44
C HIS A 168 -3.45 -12.88 21.08
N ALA A 169 -2.84 -14.02 20.72
CA ALA A 169 -2.07 -14.17 19.48
C ALA A 169 -2.86 -13.89 18.19
N VAL A 170 -4.15 -14.24 18.15
CA VAL A 170 -5.04 -13.98 17.00
C VAL A 170 -5.39 -12.50 16.89
N ALA A 171 -5.80 -11.87 17.99
CA ALA A 171 -6.11 -10.45 18.04
C ALA A 171 -4.88 -9.60 17.69
N ARG A 172 -3.71 -9.96 18.25
CA ARG A 172 -2.41 -9.36 17.92
C ARG A 172 -2.14 -9.36 16.42
N ARG A 173 -2.25 -10.52 15.78
CA ARG A 173 -1.95 -10.67 14.36
C ARG A 173 -2.89 -9.83 13.49
N SER A 174 -4.19 -9.91 13.75
CA SER A 174 -5.19 -9.16 12.97
C SER A 174 -5.06 -7.66 13.18
N LEU A 175 -4.84 -7.19 14.42
CA LEU A 175 -4.64 -5.77 14.73
C LEU A 175 -3.37 -5.21 14.08
N VAL A 176 -2.24 -5.90 14.21
CA VAL A 176 -0.98 -5.46 13.59
C VAL A 176 -1.12 -5.39 12.07
N LEU A 177 -1.72 -6.40 11.44
CA LEU A 177 -1.97 -6.36 10.00
C LEU A 177 -2.96 -5.26 9.62
N LEU A 178 -4.02 -5.03 10.39
CA LEU A 178 -5.02 -4.00 10.10
C LEU A 178 -4.40 -2.60 10.19
N LEU A 179 -3.66 -2.31 11.26
CA LEU A 179 -2.98 -1.03 11.47
C LEU A 179 -1.89 -0.80 10.44
N ASN A 180 -1.09 -1.83 10.13
CA ASN A 180 -0.10 -1.79 9.07
C ASN A 180 -0.75 -1.42 7.72
N ASN A 181 -1.89 -2.03 7.44
CA ASN A 181 -2.63 -1.75 6.21
C ASN A 181 -3.35 -0.39 6.22
N CYS A 182 -3.76 0.13 7.37
CA CYS A 182 -4.40 1.44 7.50
C CYS A 182 -3.39 2.57 7.36
N LEU A 183 -2.31 2.54 8.13
CA LEU A 183 -1.28 3.58 8.10
C LEU A 183 -0.53 3.58 6.77
N GLY A 184 -0.21 2.40 6.22
CA GLY A 184 0.38 2.31 4.89
C GLY A 184 -0.56 2.78 3.78
N LEU A 185 -1.90 2.74 3.96
CA LEU A 185 -2.85 3.32 2.99
C LEU A 185 -2.76 4.84 2.99
N VAL A 186 -2.71 5.44 4.18
CA VAL A 186 -2.57 6.89 4.33
C VAL A 186 -1.27 7.36 3.69
N LEU A 187 -0.15 6.73 4.03
CA LEU A 187 1.18 7.13 3.59
C LEU A 187 1.40 6.90 2.09
N ASN A 188 0.99 5.74 1.55
CA ASN A 188 1.39 5.33 0.21
C ASN A 188 0.37 5.65 -0.88
N SER A 189 -0.90 5.90 -0.51
CA SER A 189 -1.97 6.12 -1.49
C SER A 189 -2.66 7.46 -1.26
N ILE A 190 -3.27 7.68 -0.08
CA ILE A 190 -4.10 8.86 0.16
C ILE A 190 -3.26 10.13 0.05
N PHE A 191 -2.09 10.15 0.66
CA PHE A 191 -1.27 11.35 0.70
C PHE A 191 -0.70 11.74 -0.69
N PRO A 192 -0.09 10.82 -1.49
CA PRO A 192 0.25 11.11 -2.88
C PRO A 192 -0.93 11.55 -3.75
N ILE A 193 -2.09 10.89 -3.61
CA ILE A 193 -3.31 11.25 -4.36
C ILE A 193 -3.80 12.65 -3.98
N PHE A 194 -3.79 12.98 -2.69
CA PHE A 194 -4.19 14.28 -2.19
C PHE A 194 -3.33 15.41 -2.77
N LEU A 195 -2.01 15.22 -2.82
CA LEU A 195 -1.10 16.18 -3.43
C LEU A 195 -1.34 16.33 -4.92
N PHE A 196 -1.51 15.20 -5.62
CA PHE A 196 -1.85 15.21 -7.04
C PHE A 196 -3.15 15.96 -7.31
N LEU A 197 -4.20 15.69 -6.50
CA LEU A 197 -5.51 16.29 -6.64
C LEU A 197 -5.48 17.80 -6.37
N ILE A 198 -4.74 18.25 -5.35
CA ILE A 198 -4.57 19.69 -5.08
C ILE A 198 -3.97 20.40 -6.29
N GLN A 199 -2.90 19.83 -6.88
CA GLN A 199 -2.28 20.47 -8.04
C GLN A 199 -3.17 20.44 -9.27
N ALA A 200 -3.85 19.32 -9.53
CA ALA A 200 -4.83 19.21 -10.62
C ALA A 200 -5.99 20.22 -10.45
N LEU A 201 -6.53 20.35 -9.23
CA LEU A 201 -7.62 21.27 -8.92
C LEU A 201 -7.21 22.73 -9.13
N LYS A 202 -6.01 23.11 -8.69
CA LYS A 202 -5.47 24.46 -8.91
C LYS A 202 -5.26 24.75 -10.40
N LEU A 203 -4.85 23.77 -11.19
CA LEU A 203 -4.70 23.91 -12.65
C LEU A 203 -6.05 24.06 -13.37
N VAL A 204 -7.10 23.35 -12.92
CA VAL A 204 -8.42 23.35 -13.58
C VAL A 204 -9.29 24.53 -13.16
N ILE A 205 -9.27 24.93 -11.88
CA ILE A 205 -10.18 25.94 -11.33
C ILE A 205 -9.62 27.36 -11.39
N LEU A 206 -8.32 27.54 -11.19
CA LEU A 206 -7.77 28.86 -10.87
C LEU A 206 -7.42 29.73 -12.09
N ASP A 207 -7.75 29.28 -13.31
CA ASP A 207 -7.54 29.99 -14.57
C ASP A 207 -6.07 29.94 -15.08
N ARG A 208 -5.87 29.98 -16.41
CA ARG A 208 -4.54 29.86 -17.06
C ARG A 208 -3.55 30.94 -16.60
N LYS A 209 -4.03 32.01 -15.97
CA LYS A 209 -3.20 33.10 -15.44
C LYS A 209 -2.18 32.66 -14.39
N PHE A 210 -2.44 31.63 -13.58
CA PHE A 210 -1.45 31.11 -12.62
C PHE A 210 -0.34 30.28 -13.28
N GLN A 211 -0.45 29.92 -14.56
CA GLN A 211 0.67 29.32 -15.30
C GLN A 211 1.85 30.29 -15.47
N ASN A 212 1.60 31.60 -15.33
CA ASN A 212 2.62 32.63 -15.34
C ASN A 212 3.07 33.06 -13.93
N ASP A 213 2.50 32.47 -12.87
CA ASP A 213 2.98 32.70 -11.51
C ASP A 213 4.14 31.74 -11.22
N ASP A 214 5.36 32.28 -11.15
CA ASP A 214 6.59 31.55 -10.89
C ASP A 214 6.51 30.69 -9.62
N LYS A 215 5.78 31.16 -8.61
CA LYS A 215 5.60 30.40 -7.36
C LYS A 215 4.76 29.15 -7.59
N PHE A 216 3.65 29.28 -8.31
CA PHE A 216 2.76 28.16 -8.60
C PHE A 216 3.44 27.12 -9.50
N VAL A 217 4.16 27.57 -10.54
CA VAL A 217 4.93 26.70 -11.43
C VAL A 217 6.01 25.95 -10.64
N THR A 218 6.77 26.63 -9.80
CA THR A 218 7.82 26.02 -8.99
C THR A 218 7.26 24.97 -8.02
N VAL A 219 6.18 25.30 -7.32
CA VAL A 219 5.52 24.37 -6.39
C VAL A 219 4.97 23.14 -7.12
N SER A 220 4.33 23.34 -8.27
CA SER A 220 3.77 22.25 -9.08
C SER A 220 4.86 21.35 -9.64
N LEU A 221 5.97 21.93 -10.11
CA LEU A 221 7.12 21.21 -10.63
C LEU A 221 7.80 20.38 -9.53
N LEU A 222 7.99 20.95 -8.33
CA LEU A 222 8.56 20.24 -7.19
C LEU A 222 7.66 19.08 -6.71
N VAL A 223 6.35 19.28 -6.64
CA VAL A 223 5.40 18.18 -6.36
C VAL A 223 5.44 17.13 -7.48
N GLY A 224 5.57 17.54 -8.74
CA GLY A 224 5.80 16.65 -9.86
C GLY A 224 7.04 15.76 -9.68
N ARG A 225 8.17 16.35 -9.26
CA ARG A 225 9.42 15.63 -8.94
C ARG A 225 9.25 14.63 -7.79
N TYR A 226 8.40 14.93 -6.81
CA TYR A 226 8.08 13.99 -5.74
C TYR A 226 7.23 12.80 -6.23
N LEU A 227 6.19 13.08 -7.03
CA LEU A 227 5.27 12.05 -7.51
C LEU A 227 5.94 11.13 -8.55
N MET A 228 6.73 11.72 -9.46
CA MET A 228 7.50 10.98 -10.45
C MET A 228 8.70 10.27 -9.82
N VAL A 229 9.23 9.29 -10.56
CA VAL A 229 10.48 8.64 -10.19
C VAL A 229 11.61 9.48 -10.72
N THR A 230 12.46 9.98 -9.81
CA THR A 230 13.62 10.80 -10.18
C THR A 230 14.95 10.08 -10.01
N SER A 231 14.96 8.91 -9.36
CA SER A 231 16.17 8.11 -9.16
C SER A 231 15.87 6.61 -9.11
N PRO A 232 16.88 5.74 -9.35
CA PRO A 232 16.74 4.29 -9.16
C PRO A 232 16.32 3.90 -7.74
N THR A 233 16.86 4.58 -6.73
CA THR A 233 16.50 4.33 -5.32
C THR A 233 15.04 4.65 -5.04
N ASP A 234 14.50 5.71 -5.66
CA ASP A 234 13.07 6.01 -5.57
C ASP A 234 12.23 4.90 -6.22
N LEU A 235 12.63 4.42 -7.40
CA LEU A 235 11.96 3.32 -8.09
C LEU A 235 11.91 2.06 -7.21
N ILE A 236 13.07 1.64 -6.69
CA ILE A 236 13.19 0.44 -5.84
C ILE A 236 12.31 0.59 -4.60
N SER A 237 12.36 1.74 -3.92
CA SER A 237 11.54 1.98 -2.73
C SER A 237 10.04 1.86 -3.03
N LYS A 238 9.56 2.45 -4.13
CA LYS A 238 8.16 2.38 -4.56
C LYS A 238 7.75 0.94 -4.91
N ILE A 239 8.57 0.20 -5.66
CA ILE A 239 8.30 -1.21 -6.00
C ILE A 239 8.22 -2.06 -4.73
N VAL A 240 9.22 -1.97 -3.85
CA VAL A 240 9.28 -2.75 -2.61
C VAL A 240 8.05 -2.46 -1.74
N MET A 241 7.73 -1.19 -1.53
CA MET A 241 6.55 -0.77 -0.75
C MET A 241 5.25 -1.33 -1.33
N GLN A 242 5.08 -1.33 -2.67
CA GLN A 242 3.85 -1.85 -3.28
C GLN A 242 3.77 -3.39 -3.27
N CYS A 243 4.89 -4.07 -3.42
CA CYS A 243 4.97 -5.52 -3.28
C CYS A 243 4.63 -5.95 -1.84
N LEU A 244 5.27 -5.32 -0.84
CA LEU A 244 4.99 -5.59 0.58
C LEU A 244 3.55 -5.23 0.95
N SER A 245 3.03 -4.12 0.43
CA SER A 245 1.62 -3.72 0.54
C SER A 245 0.68 -4.81 0.02
N CYS A 246 0.88 -5.31 -1.19
CA CYS A 246 0.06 -6.38 -1.77
C CYS A 246 0.12 -7.68 -0.95
N LEU A 247 1.30 -8.06 -0.47
CA LEU A 247 1.48 -9.23 0.39
C LEU A 247 0.77 -9.05 1.73
N SER A 248 0.87 -7.88 2.34
CA SER A 248 0.22 -7.52 3.60
C SER A 248 -1.30 -7.58 3.50
N ILE A 249 -1.89 -7.03 2.43
CA ILE A 249 -3.34 -7.07 2.19
C ILE A 249 -3.81 -8.51 1.99
N ARG A 250 -3.11 -9.30 1.16
CA ARG A 250 -3.45 -10.72 0.95
C ARG A 250 -3.41 -11.49 2.26
N ARG A 251 -2.38 -11.30 3.09
CA ARG A 251 -2.27 -11.94 4.42
C ARG A 251 -3.41 -11.51 5.35
N LEU A 252 -3.78 -10.23 5.33
CA LEU A 252 -4.89 -9.70 6.11
C LEU A 252 -6.22 -10.33 5.67
N VAL A 253 -6.55 -10.30 4.37
CA VAL A 253 -7.78 -10.90 3.82
C VAL A 253 -7.83 -12.41 4.08
N GLN A 254 -6.71 -13.12 3.94
CA GLN A 254 -6.63 -14.55 4.25
C GLN A 254 -6.84 -14.83 5.73
N SER A 255 -6.32 -14.00 6.64
CA SER A 255 -6.47 -14.22 8.08
C SER A 255 -7.92 -14.17 8.56
N VAL A 256 -8.76 -13.36 7.89
CA VAL A 256 -10.17 -13.23 8.23
C VAL A 256 -11.08 -14.13 7.41
N THR A 257 -10.65 -14.49 6.19
CA THR A 257 -11.44 -15.37 5.31
C THR A 257 -11.16 -16.84 5.60
N ASN A 258 -9.90 -17.24 5.70
CA ASN A 258 -9.51 -18.59 6.12
C ASN A 258 -9.04 -18.50 7.57
N PRO A 259 -9.94 -18.54 8.58
CA PRO A 259 -9.49 -18.80 9.95
C PRO A 259 -8.63 -20.07 9.90
N MET A 260 -7.44 -19.99 10.49
CA MET A 260 -6.33 -20.92 10.24
C MET A 260 -6.81 -22.38 10.11
N PRO A 261 -6.29 -23.15 9.12
CA PRO A 261 -6.33 -24.59 9.25
C PRO A 261 -5.62 -24.97 10.54
N LYS A 262 -6.23 -25.94 11.22
CA LYS A 262 -5.77 -26.60 12.44
C LYS A 262 -4.27 -26.87 12.45
#